data_AF-A0A6N2VHE6-F1
#
_entry.id   AF-A0A6N2VHE6-F1
#
_cell.length_a   1.000
_cell.length_b   1.000
_cell.length_c   1.000
_cell.angle_alpha   90.00
_cell.angle_beta   90.00
_cell.angle_gamma   90.00
#
_symmetry.space_group_name_H-M   'P 1'
#
loop_
_entity.id
_entity.type
_entity.pdbx_description
1 polymer ?
#
loop_
_entity_poly.entity_id
_entity_poly.type
_entity_poly.pdbx_seq_one_letter_code
_entity_poly.pdbx_strand_id
1 'polypeptide(L)'
;MSRLELASPTRADIIMEELYKDLERRIESSPPGLCPVDMARAFLELCHAQTCGKCVPCRIGLGQLNGFIKDVLDGNATMETLDIMEQTALSIMESADCAIGYEAAHTVYKGLIGYRDDYVEHIKNGRCTCTYSQLVPCVSLCPAHVDVPGYVALVGEGRYKDAVRLIRKDNPFPTTCGFICEHPCEARCRRNMMDDAINIRGLKRVAADFAGEVEPPACAPSTGKRIAVLGGGPGGLSAAYYLQLMGHQTTVYEMLPKLGGMLRYGIPNYRLPKERLEEDVNAILKTGVEVKYGLKIGTDITIQQLQKEYDAVLITIGASTDKKLGLEGEDAEGIFSAVQFLRNVGQNIIMDLTGKEVAVIGGGNVTMDVVRTAKRLGAKKVSAVYRRRTADMTALPTEIEGAVAEGIEMQTLKAPASLDVDENHHIKGIYVTPQMISAINNGRASIKPTGEEDVYIPCDVLVVAVGQNIETKHFEEAGIPVSRGKIVTKSNGSIENLPGVFAGGDCASGPASVIKAIAGAKVAAANIDEYLGYRHEISCDVEIPEAHLDDRTPCGRVNLTEREASERVKDWEGCENCMTEKEAKQEAGRCLRCDHFGYGIFKGGREKIW
;
A
#
# COMPACT_ATOMS: atom_id res chain seq x y z
N MET A 1 -30.41 -50.75 7.60
CA MET A 1 -29.70 -49.71 6.82
C MET A 1 -30.55 -48.45 6.87
N SER A 2 -30.12 -47.41 7.57
CA SER A 2 -30.76 -46.10 7.49
C SER A 2 -30.70 -45.62 6.04
N ARG A 3 -31.83 -45.16 5.50
CA ARG A 3 -31.84 -44.53 4.17
C ARG A 3 -30.97 -43.27 4.26
N LEU A 4 -30.05 -43.12 3.31
CA LEU A 4 -29.31 -41.88 3.16
C LEU A 4 -30.28 -40.83 2.60
N GLU A 5 -30.39 -39.69 3.28
CA GLU A 5 -31.24 -38.58 2.88
C GLU A 5 -30.37 -37.47 2.28
N LEU A 6 -30.89 -36.82 1.23
CA LEU A 6 -30.33 -35.56 0.74
C LEU A 6 -30.80 -34.46 1.69
N ALA A 7 -29.97 -34.11 2.67
CA ALA A 7 -30.24 -32.99 3.56
C ALA A 7 -30.22 -31.69 2.75
N SER A 8 -31.38 -31.03 2.65
CA SER A 8 -31.47 -29.65 2.18
C SER A 8 -31.37 -28.73 3.41
N PRO A 9 -30.63 -27.61 3.33
CA PRO A 9 -30.54 -26.67 4.44
C PRO A 9 -31.93 -26.15 4.80
N THR A 10 -32.25 -26.13 6.09
CA THR A 10 -33.49 -25.54 6.58
C THR A 10 -33.41 -24.02 6.44
N ARG A 11 -34.57 -23.34 6.51
CA ARG A 11 -34.59 -21.87 6.58
C ARG A 11 -33.75 -21.34 7.75
N ALA A 12 -33.69 -22.06 8.87
CA ALA A 12 -32.88 -21.67 10.01
C ALA A 12 -31.38 -21.74 9.68
N ASP A 13 -30.94 -22.80 9.00
CA ASP A 13 -29.53 -22.96 8.59
C ASP A 13 -29.09 -21.82 7.66
N ILE A 14 -29.93 -21.48 6.66
CA ILE A 14 -29.65 -20.39 5.72
C ILE A 14 -29.50 -19.04 6.46
N ILE A 15 -30.43 -18.73 7.36
CA ILE A 15 -30.38 -17.47 8.14
C ILE A 15 -29.16 -17.43 9.07
N MET A 16 -28.77 -18.57 9.65
CA MET A 16 -27.56 -18.65 10.48
C MET A 16 -26.29 -18.45 9.65
N GLU A 17 -26.20 -19.04 8.46
CA GLU A 17 -25.10 -18.80 7.52
C GLU A 17 -25.02 -17.33 7.07
N GLU A 18 -26.16 -16.69 6.81
CA GLU A 18 -26.23 -15.26 6.51
C GLU A 18 -25.71 -14.41 7.68
N LEU A 19 -26.10 -14.74 8.92
CA LEU A 19 -25.61 -14.05 10.12
C LEU A 19 -24.09 -14.16 10.27
N TYR A 20 -23.49 -15.31 9.97
CA TYR A 20 -22.03 -15.46 10.01
C TYR A 20 -21.34 -14.60 8.97
N LYS A 21 -21.87 -14.54 7.73
CA LYS A 21 -21.35 -13.68 6.67
C LYS A 21 -21.51 -12.20 7.01
N ASP A 22 -22.64 -11.80 7.61
CA ASP A 22 -22.88 -10.44 8.05
C ASP A 22 -21.91 -10.02 9.16
N LEU A 23 -21.60 -10.94 10.09
CA LEU A 23 -20.61 -10.69 11.13
C LEU A 23 -19.21 -10.49 10.54
N GLU A 24 -18.80 -11.33 9.59
CA GLU A 24 -17.52 -11.20 8.88
C GLU A 24 -17.41 -9.84 8.18
N ARG A 25 -18.41 -9.46 7.39
CA ARG A 25 -18.48 -8.17 6.69
C ARG A 25 -18.42 -6.97 7.64
N ARG A 26 -19.08 -7.06 8.79
CA ARG A 26 -19.04 -6.01 9.83
C ARG A 26 -17.66 -5.87 10.44
N ILE A 27 -16.99 -6.98 10.73
CA ILE A 27 -15.63 -6.99 11.26
C ILE A 27 -14.68 -6.36 10.22
N GLU A 28 -14.76 -6.77 8.96
CA GLU A 28 -13.96 -6.21 7.85
C GLU A 28 -14.18 -4.69 7.71
N SER A 29 -15.43 -4.25 7.81
CA SER A 29 -15.82 -2.84 7.69
C SER A 29 -15.61 -2.00 8.95
N SER A 30 -14.97 -2.55 9.98
CA SER A 30 -14.86 -1.90 11.28
C SER A 30 -14.12 -0.56 11.17
N PRO A 31 -14.63 0.52 11.78
CA PRO A 31 -13.97 1.81 11.71
C PRO A 31 -12.56 1.72 12.32
N PRO A 32 -11.59 2.48 11.78
CA PRO A 32 -10.32 2.64 12.45
C PRO A 32 -10.54 3.33 13.81
N GLY A 33 -9.76 2.96 14.82
CA GLY A 33 -9.83 3.58 16.14
C GLY A 33 -10.86 3.06 17.12
N LEU A 34 -11.31 1.83 16.94
CA LEU A 34 -12.03 1.14 18.01
C LEU A 34 -11.12 0.90 19.22
N CYS A 35 -11.69 1.03 20.42
CA CYS A 35 -11.00 0.72 21.66
C CYS A 35 -10.55 -0.75 21.63
N PRO A 36 -9.24 -1.04 21.75
CA PRO A 36 -8.74 -2.40 21.64
C PRO A 36 -9.15 -3.26 22.85
N VAL A 37 -9.43 -2.64 24.00
CA VAL A 37 -9.95 -3.33 25.20
C VAL A 37 -11.39 -3.83 24.97
N ASP A 38 -12.27 -2.98 24.43
CA ASP A 38 -13.65 -3.36 24.12
C ASP A 38 -13.72 -4.36 22.95
N MET A 39 -12.82 -4.24 21.96
CA MET A 39 -12.70 -5.25 20.90
C MET A 39 -12.29 -6.63 21.44
N ALA A 40 -11.33 -6.67 22.38
CA ALA A 40 -10.94 -7.91 23.04
C ALA A 40 -12.11 -8.53 23.82
N ARG A 41 -12.93 -7.70 24.49
CA ARG A 41 -14.17 -8.13 25.16
C ARG A 41 -15.17 -8.75 24.19
N ALA A 42 -15.46 -8.06 23.09
CA ALA A 42 -16.42 -8.53 22.08
C ALA A 42 -15.98 -9.86 21.44
N PHE A 43 -14.68 -10.00 21.14
CA PHE A 43 -14.11 -11.25 20.66
C PHE A 43 -14.22 -12.37 21.69
N LEU A 44 -13.89 -12.08 22.95
CA LEU A 44 -14.00 -13.04 24.05
C LEU A 44 -15.45 -13.52 24.23
N GLU A 45 -16.44 -12.63 24.16
CA GLU A 45 -17.87 -12.99 24.24
C GLU A 45 -18.30 -13.89 23.08
N LEU A 46 -17.85 -13.58 21.85
CA LEU A 46 -18.10 -14.42 20.68
C LEU A 46 -17.50 -15.82 20.86
N CYS A 47 -16.24 -15.92 21.28
CA CYS A 47 -15.60 -17.21 21.52
C CYS A 47 -16.29 -17.97 22.64
N HIS A 48 -16.68 -17.30 23.73
CA HIS A 48 -17.40 -17.92 24.84
C HIS A 48 -18.71 -18.57 24.37
N ALA A 49 -19.47 -17.88 23.49
CA ALA A 49 -20.69 -18.41 22.90
C ALA A 49 -20.45 -19.62 21.95
N GLN A 50 -19.25 -19.74 21.38
CA GLN A 50 -18.87 -20.85 20.49
C GLN A 50 -18.34 -22.07 21.24
N THR A 51 -17.90 -21.93 22.49
CA THR A 51 -17.36 -23.09 23.23
C THR A 51 -18.45 -24.10 23.58
N CYS A 52 -18.07 -25.37 23.69
CA CYS A 52 -18.96 -26.39 24.24
C CYS A 52 -19.05 -26.38 25.78
N GLY A 53 -18.26 -25.55 26.47
CA GLY A 53 -18.25 -25.42 27.93
C GLY A 53 -17.85 -26.69 28.71
N LYS A 54 -17.24 -27.71 28.06
CA LYS A 54 -16.90 -28.98 28.72
C LYS A 54 -15.76 -28.84 29.74
N CYS A 55 -14.71 -28.09 29.40
CA CYS A 55 -13.57 -27.84 30.29
C CYS A 55 -13.84 -26.65 31.22
N VAL A 56 -13.35 -26.74 32.46
CA VAL A 56 -13.43 -25.67 33.46
C VAL A 56 -12.87 -24.33 32.98
N PRO A 57 -11.69 -24.25 32.30
CA PRO A 57 -11.16 -22.97 31.82
C PRO A 57 -12.09 -22.27 30.82
N CYS A 58 -12.79 -23.00 29.95
CA CYS A 58 -13.80 -22.39 29.06
C CYS A 58 -15.08 -22.01 29.82
N ARG A 59 -15.61 -22.92 30.64
CA ARG A 59 -16.91 -22.74 31.31
C ARG A 59 -16.91 -21.62 32.35
N ILE A 60 -15.81 -21.47 33.08
CA ILE A 60 -15.67 -20.51 34.19
C ILE A 60 -14.65 -19.44 33.82
N GLY A 61 -13.47 -19.83 33.36
CA GLY A 61 -12.35 -18.91 33.14
C GLY A 61 -12.65 -17.82 32.11
N LEU A 62 -13.22 -18.16 30.94
CA LEU A 62 -13.61 -17.14 29.94
C LEU A 62 -14.67 -16.19 30.47
N GLY A 63 -15.59 -16.68 31.30
CA GLY A 63 -16.59 -15.86 31.99
C GLY A 63 -15.96 -14.86 32.96
N GLN A 64 -14.98 -15.31 33.75
CA GLN A 64 -14.23 -14.44 34.67
C GLN A 64 -13.42 -13.39 33.93
N LEU A 65 -12.69 -13.77 32.88
CA LEU A 65 -11.97 -12.82 32.02
C LEU A 65 -12.90 -11.75 31.44
N ASN A 66 -14.09 -12.14 30.98
CA ASN A 66 -15.07 -11.17 30.46
C ASN A 66 -15.55 -10.22 31.55
N GLY A 67 -15.76 -10.72 32.78
CA GLY A 67 -16.07 -9.90 33.95
C GLY A 67 -14.99 -8.85 34.22
N PHE A 68 -13.72 -9.27 34.28
CA PHE A 68 -12.62 -8.34 34.53
C PHE A 68 -12.46 -7.27 33.44
N ILE A 69 -12.64 -7.63 32.16
CA ILE A 69 -12.59 -6.62 31.08
C ILE A 69 -13.75 -5.62 31.22
N LYS A 70 -14.94 -6.07 31.64
CA LYS A 70 -16.06 -5.16 31.96
C LYS A 70 -15.71 -4.23 33.10
N ASP A 71 -15.12 -4.74 34.18
CA ASP A 71 -14.66 -3.91 35.30
C ASP A 71 -13.65 -2.84 34.84
N VAL A 72 -12.77 -3.16 33.88
CA VAL A 72 -11.84 -2.18 33.28
C VAL A 72 -12.60 -1.10 32.51
N LEU A 73 -13.54 -1.50 31.64
CA LEU A 73 -14.30 -0.55 30.82
C LEU A 73 -15.24 0.32 31.64
N ASP A 74 -15.79 -0.22 32.73
CA ASP A 74 -16.69 0.48 33.66
C ASP A 74 -15.94 1.34 34.69
N GLY A 75 -14.60 1.30 34.71
CA GLY A 75 -13.76 2.08 35.64
C GLY A 75 -13.75 1.53 37.08
N ASN A 76 -14.14 0.27 37.27
CA ASN A 76 -14.18 -0.41 38.58
C ASN A 76 -12.91 -1.24 38.85
N ALA A 77 -12.10 -1.52 37.84
CA ALA A 77 -10.89 -2.31 37.96
C ALA A 77 -9.74 -1.55 38.64
N THR A 78 -8.82 -2.30 39.24
CA THR A 78 -7.56 -1.79 39.81
C THR A 78 -6.37 -2.33 39.02
N MET A 79 -5.16 -1.85 39.33
CA MET A 79 -3.94 -2.41 38.74
C MET A 79 -3.77 -3.91 39.07
N GLU A 80 -4.24 -4.35 40.23
CA GLU A 80 -4.26 -5.77 40.63
C GLU A 80 -5.19 -6.61 39.75
N THR A 81 -6.31 -6.03 39.28
CA THR A 81 -7.20 -6.68 38.31
C THR A 81 -6.45 -7.09 37.05
N LEU A 82 -5.53 -6.26 36.54
CA LEU A 82 -4.75 -6.59 35.35
C LEU A 82 -3.83 -7.79 35.56
N ASP A 83 -3.21 -7.90 36.74
CA ASP A 83 -2.33 -9.02 37.07
C ASP A 83 -3.11 -10.33 37.19
N ILE A 84 -4.31 -10.26 37.79
CA ILE A 84 -5.23 -11.41 37.86
C ILE A 84 -5.72 -11.81 36.46
N MET A 85 -6.05 -10.83 35.60
CA MET A 85 -6.45 -11.08 34.22
C MET A 85 -5.35 -11.80 33.44
N GLU A 86 -4.10 -11.36 33.58
CA GLU A 86 -2.96 -11.96 32.91
C GLU A 86 -2.74 -13.42 33.33
N GLN A 87 -2.74 -13.68 34.64
CA GLN A 87 -2.63 -15.04 35.19
C GLN A 87 -3.79 -15.93 34.76
N THR A 88 -5.01 -15.40 34.77
CA THR A 88 -6.22 -16.14 34.35
C THR A 88 -6.13 -16.49 32.86
N ALA A 89 -5.70 -15.56 32.01
CA ALA A 89 -5.52 -15.81 30.58
C ALA A 89 -4.46 -16.88 30.31
N LEU A 90 -3.30 -16.81 30.97
CA LEU A 90 -2.26 -17.84 30.87
C LEU A 90 -2.77 -19.22 31.30
N SER A 91 -3.45 -19.29 32.45
CA SER A 91 -4.01 -20.55 32.96
C SER A 91 -5.00 -21.18 31.97
N ILE A 92 -5.87 -20.37 31.34
CA ILE A 92 -6.80 -20.87 30.32
C ILE A 92 -6.06 -21.36 29.08
N MET A 93 -5.05 -20.62 28.60
CA MET A 93 -4.24 -21.04 27.45
C MET A 93 -3.55 -22.38 27.69
N GLU A 94 -3.04 -22.63 28.90
CA GLU A 94 -2.35 -23.87 29.24
C GLU A 94 -3.29 -25.07 29.45
N SER A 95 -4.55 -24.82 29.81
CA SER A 95 -5.49 -25.87 30.25
C SER A 95 -6.70 -26.08 29.35
N ALA A 96 -6.91 -25.26 28.31
CA ALA A 96 -8.03 -25.41 27.38
C ALA A 96 -7.83 -26.60 26.41
N ASP A 97 -8.83 -27.49 26.36
CA ASP A 97 -8.82 -28.68 25.48
C ASP A 97 -8.95 -28.38 23.97
N CYS A 98 -9.28 -27.15 23.58
CA CYS A 98 -9.54 -26.81 22.18
C CYS A 98 -9.06 -25.40 21.81
N ALA A 99 -8.94 -25.18 20.49
CA ALA A 99 -8.47 -23.91 19.94
C ALA A 99 -9.35 -22.71 20.33
N ILE A 100 -10.67 -22.88 20.49
CA ILE A 100 -11.57 -21.78 20.85
C ILE A 100 -11.20 -21.21 22.23
N GLY A 101 -11.02 -22.09 23.22
CA GLY A 101 -10.62 -21.67 24.57
C GLY A 101 -9.25 -21.03 24.61
N TYR A 102 -8.29 -21.62 23.89
CA TYR A 102 -6.94 -21.09 23.78
C TYR A 102 -6.92 -19.69 23.13
N GLU A 103 -7.51 -19.55 21.93
CA GLU A 103 -7.45 -18.29 21.17
C GLU A 103 -8.22 -17.15 21.85
N ALA A 104 -9.31 -17.47 22.55
CA ALA A 104 -10.07 -16.51 23.36
C ALA A 104 -9.20 -15.87 24.46
N ALA A 105 -8.52 -16.71 25.26
CA ALA A 105 -7.63 -16.22 26.31
C ALA A 105 -6.34 -15.60 25.75
N HIS A 106 -5.80 -16.18 24.68
CA HIS A 106 -4.61 -15.67 23.99
C HIS A 106 -4.81 -14.26 23.44
N THR A 107 -6.00 -13.92 22.95
CA THR A 107 -6.32 -12.57 22.48
C THR A 107 -6.27 -11.55 23.63
N VAL A 108 -6.84 -11.90 24.79
CA VAL A 108 -6.79 -11.05 26.00
C VAL A 108 -5.34 -10.89 26.49
N TYR A 109 -4.58 -11.99 26.57
CA TYR A 109 -3.18 -11.98 26.97
C TYR A 109 -2.31 -11.12 26.04
N LYS A 110 -2.48 -11.26 24.72
CA LYS A 110 -1.82 -10.40 23.73
C LYS A 110 -2.17 -8.94 23.94
N GLY A 111 -3.39 -8.61 24.33
CA GLY A 111 -3.77 -7.24 24.63
C GLY A 111 -3.09 -6.67 25.87
N LEU A 112 -3.05 -7.46 26.95
CA LEU A 112 -2.40 -7.08 28.22
C LEU A 112 -0.89 -6.84 28.10
N ILE A 113 -0.25 -7.42 27.08
CA ILE A 113 1.17 -7.19 26.77
C ILE A 113 1.35 -6.14 25.68
N GLY A 114 0.56 -6.22 24.61
CA GLY A 114 0.75 -5.42 23.40
C GLY A 114 0.25 -3.99 23.51
N TYR A 115 -0.80 -3.75 24.29
CA TYR A 115 -1.40 -2.42 24.49
C TYR A 115 -1.82 -2.22 25.95
N ARG A 116 -0.96 -2.61 26.90
CA ARG A 116 -1.22 -2.46 28.34
C ARG A 116 -1.59 -1.03 28.73
N ASP A 117 -0.99 -0.05 28.07
CA ASP A 117 -1.24 1.37 28.33
C ASP A 117 -2.72 1.76 28.13
N ASP A 118 -3.44 1.15 27.19
CA ASP A 118 -4.88 1.38 27.03
C ASP A 118 -5.67 0.86 28.24
N TYR A 119 -5.35 -0.33 28.74
CA TYR A 119 -5.96 -0.87 29.96
C TYR A 119 -5.69 0.04 31.16
N VAL A 120 -4.46 0.51 31.30
CA VAL A 120 -4.05 1.42 32.38
C VAL A 120 -4.76 2.76 32.29
N GLU A 121 -4.94 3.30 31.09
CA GLU A 121 -5.65 4.57 30.89
C GLU A 121 -7.14 4.44 31.26
N HIS A 122 -7.78 3.32 30.92
CA HIS A 122 -9.14 3.02 31.35
C HIS A 122 -9.26 3.00 32.88
N ILE A 123 -8.32 2.35 33.57
CA ILE A 123 -8.31 2.26 35.04
C ILE A 123 -8.03 3.61 35.70
N LYS A 124 -7.01 4.35 35.24
CA LYS A 124 -6.55 5.56 35.92
C LYS A 124 -7.39 6.78 35.59
N ASN A 125 -7.85 6.87 34.34
CA ASN A 125 -8.40 8.10 33.77
C ASN A 125 -9.79 7.89 33.15
N GLY A 126 -10.36 6.69 33.20
CA GLY A 126 -11.71 6.41 32.69
C GLY A 126 -11.88 6.66 31.19
N ARG A 127 -10.79 6.59 30.41
CA ARG A 127 -10.80 6.86 28.96
C ARG A 127 -9.85 5.94 28.20
N CYS A 128 -10.04 5.83 26.88
CA CYS A 128 -9.13 5.12 25.99
C CYS A 128 -8.12 6.08 25.35
N THR A 129 -6.89 5.62 25.08
CA THR A 129 -5.89 6.44 24.36
C THR A 129 -6.11 6.42 22.84
N CYS A 130 -6.83 5.40 22.34
CA CYS A 130 -7.17 5.28 20.94
C CYS A 130 -8.12 6.40 20.50
N THR A 131 -7.54 7.50 20.02
CA THR A 131 -8.25 8.64 19.46
C THR A 131 -7.80 8.82 18.02
N TYR A 132 -8.69 8.52 17.08
CA TYR A 132 -8.45 8.78 15.67
C TYR A 132 -9.00 10.16 15.33
N SER A 133 -8.16 10.97 14.67
CA SER A 133 -8.51 12.31 14.20
C SER A 133 -9.54 12.28 13.08
N GLN A 134 -9.50 11.24 12.24
CA GLN A 134 -10.39 11.06 11.10
C GLN A 134 -11.15 9.72 11.21
N LEU A 135 -12.48 9.78 11.16
CA LEU A 135 -13.36 8.62 11.35
C LEU A 135 -14.02 8.11 10.06
N VAL A 136 -13.87 8.85 8.95
CA VAL A 136 -14.33 8.41 7.63
C VAL A 136 -13.35 7.35 7.10
N PRO A 137 -13.73 6.06 7.01
CA PRO A 137 -12.75 4.97 6.84
C PRO A 137 -11.89 5.08 5.58
N CYS A 138 -12.48 5.49 4.46
CA CYS A 138 -11.76 5.63 3.19
C CYS A 138 -10.78 6.82 3.18
N VAL A 139 -11.00 7.85 4.00
CA VAL A 139 -10.07 8.96 4.20
C VAL A 139 -8.96 8.52 5.16
N SER A 140 -9.31 7.91 6.30
CA SER A 140 -8.34 7.45 7.31
C SER A 140 -7.37 6.38 6.81
N LEU A 141 -7.83 5.50 5.91
CA LEU A 141 -6.98 4.44 5.33
C LEU A 141 -6.20 4.91 4.10
N CYS A 142 -6.58 6.04 3.49
CA CYS A 142 -5.76 6.63 2.45
C CYS A 142 -4.54 7.28 3.11
N PRO A 143 -3.29 6.85 2.82
CA PRO A 143 -2.12 7.44 3.49
C PRO A 143 -1.99 8.96 3.28
N ALA A 144 -2.47 9.46 2.13
CA ALA A 144 -2.45 10.89 1.83
C ALA A 144 -3.69 11.64 2.34
N HIS A 145 -4.64 10.96 3.00
CA HIS A 145 -5.89 11.52 3.52
C HIS A 145 -6.75 12.22 2.45
N VAL A 146 -6.75 11.69 1.23
CA VAL A 146 -7.55 12.22 0.12
C VAL A 146 -9.04 12.20 0.49
N ASP A 147 -9.74 13.29 0.17
CA ASP A 147 -11.19 13.43 0.36
C ASP A 147 -12.02 12.55 -0.59
N VAL A 148 -12.05 11.25 -0.29
CA VAL A 148 -12.72 10.23 -1.09
C VAL A 148 -14.22 10.48 -1.25
N PRO A 149 -15.01 10.70 -0.19
CA PRO A 149 -16.45 10.90 -0.35
C PRO A 149 -16.78 12.13 -1.20
N GLY A 150 -15.99 13.21 -1.06
CA GLY A 150 -16.17 14.42 -1.85
C GLY A 150 -15.99 14.20 -3.34
N TYR A 151 -14.88 13.57 -3.77
CA TYR A 151 -14.66 13.38 -5.20
C TYR A 151 -15.56 12.29 -5.79
N VAL A 152 -15.96 11.29 -5.00
CA VAL A 152 -16.95 10.28 -5.42
C VAL A 152 -18.30 10.95 -5.70
N ALA A 153 -18.75 11.86 -4.83
CA ALA A 153 -19.97 12.63 -5.07
C ALA A 153 -19.87 13.50 -6.34
N LEU A 154 -18.73 14.17 -6.56
CA LEU A 154 -18.50 14.96 -7.77
C LEU A 154 -18.51 14.11 -9.05
N VAL A 155 -17.93 12.90 -9.03
CA VAL A 155 -17.99 11.95 -10.15
C VAL A 155 -19.43 11.52 -10.43
N GLY A 156 -20.24 11.29 -9.39
CA GLY A 156 -21.66 10.96 -9.52
C GLY A 156 -22.48 12.04 -10.23
N GLU A 157 -22.13 13.31 -10.04
CA GLU A 157 -22.76 14.45 -10.73
C GLU A 157 -22.10 14.80 -12.07
N GLY A 158 -21.09 14.04 -12.52
CA GLY A 158 -20.33 14.34 -13.74
C GLY A 158 -19.41 15.56 -13.65
N ARG A 159 -19.13 16.06 -12.44
CA ARG A 159 -18.25 17.22 -12.19
C ARG A 159 -16.78 16.79 -12.11
N TYR A 160 -16.27 16.19 -13.18
CA TYR A 160 -14.95 15.53 -13.20
C TYR A 160 -13.78 16.50 -12.94
N LYS A 161 -13.82 17.72 -13.50
CA LYS A 161 -12.77 18.73 -13.27
C LYS A 161 -12.67 19.12 -11.79
N ASP A 162 -13.81 19.28 -11.13
CA ASP A 162 -13.88 19.59 -9.71
C ASP A 162 -13.39 18.41 -8.85
N ALA A 163 -13.69 17.17 -9.27
CA ALA A 163 -13.16 15.98 -8.61
C ALA A 163 -11.63 15.94 -8.66
N VAL A 164 -11.03 16.23 -9.82
CA VAL A 164 -9.57 16.31 -9.98
C VAL A 164 -8.97 17.43 -9.13
N ARG A 165 -9.59 18.62 -9.10
CA ARG A 165 -9.16 19.74 -8.22
C ARG A 165 -9.15 19.34 -6.75
N LEU A 166 -10.23 18.69 -6.27
CA LEU A 166 -10.33 18.23 -4.90
C LEU A 166 -9.26 17.17 -4.57
N ILE A 167 -9.02 16.22 -5.47
CA ILE A 167 -7.98 15.19 -5.27
C ILE A 167 -6.60 15.85 -5.17
N ARG A 168 -6.29 16.84 -6.02
CA ARG A 168 -4.99 17.55 -6.06
C ARG A 168 -4.67 18.36 -4.82
N LYS A 169 -5.64 18.62 -3.95
CA LYS A 169 -5.39 19.19 -2.62
C LYS A 169 -4.50 18.25 -1.77
N ASP A 170 -4.69 16.93 -1.91
CA ASP A 170 -4.02 15.92 -1.08
C ASP A 170 -3.14 14.96 -1.89
N ASN A 171 -3.31 14.91 -3.21
CA ASN A 171 -2.59 14.03 -4.12
C ASN A 171 -2.38 14.68 -5.50
N PRO A 172 -1.16 15.11 -5.85
CA PRO A 172 -0.88 15.76 -7.14
C PRO A 172 -0.83 14.77 -8.32
N PHE A 173 -1.01 13.47 -8.07
CA PHE A 173 -1.03 12.40 -9.06
C PHE A 173 -2.42 11.71 -9.17
N PRO A 174 -3.51 12.45 -9.48
CA PRO A 174 -4.83 11.88 -9.60
C PRO A 174 -4.91 10.80 -10.70
N THR A 175 -4.30 11.06 -11.86
CA THR A 175 -4.33 10.16 -13.02
C THR A 175 -3.56 8.89 -12.72
N THR A 176 -2.32 9.03 -12.30
CA THR A 176 -1.45 7.91 -11.94
C THR A 176 -2.08 7.04 -10.86
N CYS A 177 -2.59 7.62 -9.77
CA CYS A 177 -3.28 6.84 -8.74
C CYS A 177 -4.59 6.19 -9.22
N GLY A 178 -5.23 6.71 -10.27
CA GLY A 178 -6.32 6.01 -10.95
C GLY A 178 -5.87 4.70 -11.63
N PHE A 179 -4.63 4.66 -12.13
CA PHE A 179 -4.06 3.50 -12.82
C PHE A 179 -3.34 2.50 -11.92
N ILE A 180 -2.73 2.89 -10.80
CA ILE A 180 -1.82 1.98 -10.07
C ILE A 180 -1.99 1.93 -8.56
N CYS A 181 -2.97 2.65 -7.99
CA CYS A 181 -3.15 2.65 -6.54
C CYS A 181 -3.60 1.28 -6.01
N GLU A 182 -2.98 0.83 -4.93
CA GLU A 182 -3.36 -0.39 -4.18
C GLU A 182 -4.65 -0.19 -3.35
N HIS A 183 -5.32 0.96 -3.49
CA HIS A 183 -6.66 1.26 -2.97
C HIS A 183 -6.95 0.80 -1.52
N PRO A 184 -6.04 1.08 -0.55
CA PRO A 184 -6.27 0.72 0.86
C PRO A 184 -7.53 1.36 1.45
N CYS A 185 -8.01 2.45 0.85
CA CYS A 185 -9.25 3.13 1.19
C CYS A 185 -10.52 2.27 0.98
N GLU A 186 -10.45 1.21 0.19
CA GLU A 186 -11.58 0.31 -0.08
C GLU A 186 -11.69 -0.82 0.96
N ALA A 187 -10.58 -1.20 1.59
CA ALA A 187 -10.46 -2.36 2.47
C ALA A 187 -11.38 -2.34 3.71
N ARG A 188 -11.77 -1.15 4.20
CA ARG A 188 -12.75 -1.00 5.29
C ARG A 188 -13.90 -0.07 4.91
N CYS A 189 -14.29 -0.09 3.63
CA CYS A 189 -15.44 0.67 3.18
C CYS A 189 -16.69 0.17 3.94
N ARG A 190 -17.48 1.07 4.55
CA ARG A 190 -18.70 0.65 5.27
C ARG A 190 -19.74 0.00 4.37
N ARG A 191 -19.64 0.19 3.05
CA ARG A 191 -20.52 -0.44 2.08
C ARG A 191 -20.39 -1.98 2.04
N ASN A 192 -19.24 -2.53 2.45
CA ASN A 192 -19.04 -3.97 2.62
C ASN A 192 -20.06 -4.59 3.60
N MET A 193 -20.65 -3.82 4.53
CA MET A 193 -21.72 -4.31 5.41
C MET A 193 -23.05 -4.57 4.69
N MET A 194 -23.26 -4.02 3.49
CA MET A 194 -24.49 -4.15 2.72
C MET A 194 -24.28 -5.03 1.48
N ASP A 195 -23.24 -4.74 0.71
CA ASP A 195 -22.85 -5.52 -0.46
C ASP A 195 -21.33 -5.62 -0.60
N ASP A 196 -20.68 -4.62 -1.20
CA ASP A 196 -19.27 -4.63 -1.59
C ASP A 196 -18.72 -3.19 -1.59
N ALA A 197 -17.41 -3.01 -1.57
CA ALA A 197 -16.77 -1.71 -1.45
C ALA A 197 -17.09 -0.84 -2.66
N ILE A 198 -16.97 0.47 -2.45
CA ILE A 198 -16.96 1.40 -3.58
C ILE A 198 -15.64 1.19 -4.34
N ASN A 199 -15.69 1.11 -5.66
CA ASN A 199 -14.54 1.12 -6.55
C ASN A 199 -13.97 2.54 -6.66
N ILE A 200 -13.37 2.98 -5.56
CA ILE A 200 -12.81 4.31 -5.31
C ILE A 200 -11.65 4.60 -6.28
N ARG A 201 -10.83 3.60 -6.62
CA ARG A 201 -9.79 3.72 -7.65
C ARG A 201 -10.39 3.89 -9.04
N GLY A 202 -11.39 3.08 -9.40
CA GLY A 202 -12.08 3.18 -10.69
C GLY A 202 -12.74 4.53 -10.89
N LEU A 203 -13.44 5.05 -9.87
CA LEU A 203 -14.04 6.38 -9.90
C LEU A 203 -12.98 7.51 -10.00
N LYS A 204 -11.82 7.33 -9.37
CA LYS A 204 -10.68 8.26 -9.54
C LYS A 204 -10.16 8.25 -10.98
N ARG A 205 -10.05 7.08 -11.60
CA ARG A 205 -9.69 6.95 -13.00
C ARG A 205 -10.72 7.62 -13.91
N VAL A 206 -12.01 7.44 -13.66
CA VAL A 206 -13.08 8.17 -14.38
C VAL A 206 -12.90 9.68 -14.23
N ALA A 207 -12.67 10.19 -13.02
CA ALA A 207 -12.42 11.61 -12.84
C ALA A 207 -11.26 12.12 -13.71
N ALA A 208 -10.13 11.39 -13.73
CA ALA A 208 -8.96 11.76 -14.52
C ALA A 208 -9.15 11.61 -16.05
N ASP A 209 -9.86 10.57 -16.49
CA ASP A 209 -10.08 10.28 -17.91
C ASP A 209 -11.09 11.25 -18.54
N PHE A 210 -12.12 11.67 -17.80
CA PHE A 210 -13.20 12.54 -18.30
C PHE A 210 -13.02 14.03 -17.98
N ALA A 211 -12.12 14.42 -17.08
CA ALA A 211 -11.91 15.83 -16.74
C ALA A 211 -11.26 16.65 -17.87
N GLY A 212 -10.49 16.00 -18.75
CA GLY A 212 -9.57 16.69 -19.64
C GLY A 212 -8.51 17.46 -18.85
N GLU A 213 -7.98 18.54 -19.43
CA GLU A 213 -6.98 19.36 -18.75
C GLU A 213 -7.59 20.19 -17.62
N VAL A 214 -6.97 20.11 -16.45
CA VAL A 214 -7.34 20.86 -15.24
C VAL A 214 -6.10 21.62 -14.78
N GLU A 215 -6.23 22.93 -14.63
CA GLU A 215 -5.14 23.78 -14.13
C GLU A 215 -4.85 23.48 -12.65
N PRO A 216 -3.57 23.57 -12.23
CA PRO A 216 -3.23 23.49 -10.81
C PRO A 216 -3.77 24.70 -10.04
N PRO A 217 -3.88 24.61 -8.70
CA PRO A 217 -4.29 25.74 -7.88
C PRO A 217 -3.25 26.89 -7.93
N ALA A 218 -3.71 28.11 -7.65
CA ALA A 218 -2.84 29.28 -7.59
C ALA A 218 -1.86 29.15 -6.42
N CYS A 219 -0.60 29.56 -6.65
CA CYS A 219 0.41 29.60 -5.59
C CYS A 219 0.19 30.80 -4.67
N ALA A 220 0.57 30.65 -3.41
CA ALA A 220 0.67 31.75 -2.45
C ALA A 220 1.71 32.79 -2.89
N PRO A 221 1.66 34.02 -2.34
CA PRO A 221 2.69 35.02 -2.61
C PRO A 221 4.10 34.50 -2.35
N SER A 222 5.06 34.90 -3.18
CA SER A 222 6.45 34.45 -3.06
C SER A 222 7.02 34.78 -1.67
N THR A 223 7.61 33.77 -1.03
CA THR A 223 8.29 33.95 0.26
C THR A 223 9.75 34.37 0.10
N GLY A 224 10.28 34.32 -1.13
CA GLY A 224 11.71 34.49 -1.42
C GLY A 224 12.59 33.31 -1.00
N LYS A 225 12.03 32.23 -0.44
CA LYS A 225 12.77 31.03 -0.03
C LYS A 225 12.99 30.09 -1.22
N ARG A 226 14.16 29.45 -1.25
CA ARG A 226 14.55 28.52 -2.32
C ARG A 226 14.82 27.13 -1.76
N ILE A 227 14.30 26.11 -2.43
CA ILE A 227 14.38 24.72 -1.97
C ILE A 227 14.89 23.81 -3.10
N ALA A 228 15.92 23.02 -2.81
CA ALA A 228 16.40 21.98 -3.72
C ALA A 228 15.75 20.64 -3.37
N VAL A 229 15.16 19.97 -4.36
CA VAL A 229 14.56 18.63 -4.21
C VAL A 229 15.35 17.64 -5.04
N LEU A 230 15.91 16.61 -4.41
CA LEU A 230 16.71 15.58 -5.07
C LEU A 230 15.85 14.38 -5.45
N GLY A 231 15.71 14.14 -6.75
CA GLY A 231 14.92 13.07 -7.34
C GLY A 231 13.55 13.55 -7.83
N GLY A 232 13.28 13.38 -9.12
CA GLY A 232 12.01 13.70 -9.77
C GLY A 232 10.99 12.56 -9.72
N GLY A 233 10.99 11.76 -8.64
CA GLY A 233 10.00 10.71 -8.41
C GLY A 233 8.70 11.22 -7.78
N PRO A 234 7.73 10.34 -7.46
CA PRO A 234 6.46 10.75 -6.84
C PRO A 234 6.63 11.52 -5.53
N GLY A 235 7.61 11.11 -4.70
CA GLY A 235 7.92 11.82 -3.45
C GLY A 235 8.45 13.23 -3.69
N GLY A 236 9.49 13.38 -4.52
CA GLY A 236 10.09 14.68 -4.82
C GLY A 236 9.15 15.63 -5.55
N LEU A 237 8.45 15.14 -6.59
CA LEU A 237 7.49 15.95 -7.34
C LEU A 237 6.30 16.39 -6.48
N SER A 238 5.80 15.54 -5.58
CA SER A 238 4.71 15.94 -4.68
C SER A 238 5.16 17.00 -3.68
N ALA A 239 6.37 16.85 -3.11
CA ALA A 239 6.91 17.84 -2.19
C ALA A 239 7.15 19.17 -2.91
N ALA A 240 7.75 19.14 -4.10
CA ALA A 240 7.97 20.31 -4.93
C ALA A 240 6.64 21.02 -5.27
N TYR A 241 5.61 20.26 -5.65
CA TYR A 241 4.26 20.79 -5.88
C TYR A 241 3.74 21.56 -4.66
N TYR A 242 3.73 20.95 -3.47
CA TYR A 242 3.19 21.61 -2.27
C TYR A 242 4.02 22.82 -1.85
N LEU A 243 5.35 22.72 -1.83
CA LEU A 243 6.23 23.83 -1.47
C LEU A 243 6.09 25.00 -2.45
N GLN A 244 5.90 24.70 -3.75
CA GLN A 244 5.62 25.73 -4.76
C GLN A 244 4.27 26.41 -4.50
N LEU A 245 3.22 25.67 -4.15
CA LEU A 245 1.93 26.24 -3.77
C LEU A 245 2.03 27.12 -2.52
N MET A 246 2.93 26.81 -1.58
CA MET A 246 3.24 27.59 -0.39
C MET A 246 4.10 28.84 -0.68
N GLY A 247 4.38 29.13 -1.96
CA GLY A 247 5.11 30.33 -2.38
C GLY A 247 6.64 30.20 -2.28
N HIS A 248 7.17 29.02 -1.99
CA HIS A 248 8.60 28.74 -2.02
C HIS A 248 9.05 28.36 -3.44
N GLN A 249 10.16 28.91 -3.92
CA GLN A 249 10.68 28.52 -5.23
C GLN A 249 11.40 27.18 -5.13
N THR A 250 10.92 26.19 -5.89
CA THR A 250 11.47 24.83 -5.87
C THR A 250 12.26 24.52 -7.14
N THR A 251 13.36 23.80 -6.98
CA THR A 251 14.16 23.26 -8.09
C THR A 251 14.39 21.76 -7.87
N VAL A 252 13.86 20.94 -8.77
CA VAL A 252 14.02 19.49 -8.77
C VAL A 252 15.26 19.10 -9.56
N TYR A 253 16.15 18.34 -8.93
CA TYR A 253 17.33 17.75 -9.56
C TYR A 253 17.05 16.29 -9.88
N GLU A 254 17.06 15.93 -11.17
CA GLU A 254 16.78 14.59 -11.66
C GLU A 254 18.01 14.03 -12.40
N MET A 255 18.38 12.80 -12.08
CA MET A 255 19.53 12.11 -12.68
C MET A 255 19.21 11.62 -14.10
N LEU A 256 17.95 11.27 -14.37
CA LEU A 256 17.51 10.69 -15.63
C LEU A 256 16.95 11.74 -16.60
N PRO A 257 16.76 11.41 -17.90
CA PRO A 257 16.29 12.38 -18.89
C PRO A 257 14.85 12.87 -18.73
N LYS A 258 14.01 12.19 -17.93
CA LYS A 258 12.59 12.53 -17.72
C LYS A 258 12.17 12.33 -16.26
N LEU A 259 11.16 13.09 -15.84
CA LEU A 259 10.58 13.02 -14.49
C LEU A 259 9.63 11.84 -14.32
N GLY A 260 9.30 11.50 -13.09
CA GLY A 260 8.37 10.44 -12.69
C GLY A 260 9.04 9.30 -11.94
N GLY A 261 10.38 9.22 -11.93
CA GLY A 261 11.13 8.18 -11.22
C GLY A 261 10.61 6.77 -11.53
N MET A 262 10.31 5.98 -10.49
CA MET A 262 9.77 4.62 -10.65
C MET A 262 8.42 4.56 -11.39
N LEU A 263 7.61 5.63 -11.38
CA LEU A 263 6.37 5.67 -12.18
C LEU A 263 6.68 5.58 -13.67
N ARG A 264 7.76 6.21 -14.11
CA ARG A 264 8.20 6.17 -15.52
C ARG A 264 9.05 4.94 -15.81
N TYR A 265 10.07 4.72 -15.00
CA TYR A 265 11.12 3.76 -15.31
C TYR A 265 10.90 2.37 -14.70
N GLY A 266 10.01 2.23 -13.72
CA GLY A 266 9.71 0.97 -13.07
C GLY A 266 8.41 0.33 -13.55
N ILE A 267 7.37 1.14 -13.79
CA ILE A 267 6.05 0.61 -14.15
C ILE A 267 5.93 0.50 -15.68
N PRO A 268 5.50 -0.63 -16.25
CA PRO A 268 5.34 -0.77 -17.70
C PRO A 268 4.24 0.11 -18.30
N ASN A 269 4.36 0.44 -19.59
CA ASN A 269 3.40 1.32 -20.29
C ASN A 269 1.98 0.75 -20.35
N TYR A 270 1.83 -0.58 -20.44
CA TYR A 270 0.51 -1.23 -20.47
C TYR A 270 -0.26 -1.08 -19.15
N ARG A 271 0.43 -0.74 -18.04
CA ARG A 271 -0.13 -0.58 -16.70
C ARG A 271 -0.30 0.89 -16.33
N LEU A 272 0.73 1.70 -16.62
CA LEU A 272 0.68 3.15 -16.50
C LEU A 272 1.19 3.77 -17.81
N PRO A 273 0.28 4.15 -18.73
CA PRO A 273 0.66 4.81 -19.97
C PRO A 273 1.47 6.07 -19.68
N LYS A 274 2.63 6.23 -20.33
CA LYS A 274 3.54 7.33 -20.03
C LYS A 274 2.95 8.70 -20.34
N GLU A 275 2.11 8.78 -21.35
CA GLU A 275 1.38 10.00 -21.71
C GLU A 275 0.43 10.43 -20.58
N ARG A 276 -0.27 9.47 -19.96
CA ARG A 276 -1.15 9.74 -18.81
C ARG A 276 -0.36 10.17 -17.56
N LEU A 277 0.86 9.67 -17.38
CA LEU A 277 1.78 10.15 -16.34
C LEU A 277 2.23 11.61 -16.61
N GLU A 278 2.48 11.97 -17.87
CA GLU A 278 2.87 13.35 -18.22
C GLU A 278 1.78 14.36 -17.84
N GLU A 279 0.50 13.99 -17.85
CA GLU A 279 -0.59 14.89 -17.45
C GLU A 279 -0.45 15.37 -16.00
N ASP A 280 -0.12 14.44 -15.08
CA ASP A 280 0.13 14.77 -13.68
C ASP A 280 1.43 15.58 -13.52
N VAL A 281 2.50 15.16 -14.20
CA VAL A 281 3.81 15.85 -14.16
C VAL A 281 3.70 17.28 -14.70
N ASN A 282 3.02 17.48 -15.83
CA ASN A 282 2.84 18.79 -16.44
C ASN A 282 2.00 19.70 -15.54
N ALA A 283 0.97 19.18 -14.88
CA ALA A 283 0.20 19.95 -13.91
C ALA A 283 1.06 20.43 -12.72
N ILE A 284 2.03 19.62 -12.29
CA ILE A 284 3.01 20.01 -11.27
C ILE A 284 3.95 21.08 -11.82
N LEU A 285 4.50 20.92 -13.03
CA LEU A 285 5.41 21.91 -13.60
C LEU A 285 4.75 23.27 -13.86
N LYS A 286 3.45 23.28 -14.18
CA LYS A 286 2.65 24.50 -14.36
C LYS A 286 2.56 25.38 -13.10
N THR A 287 2.85 24.87 -11.90
CA THR A 287 2.92 25.71 -10.69
C THR A 287 4.18 26.57 -10.62
N GLY A 288 5.15 26.34 -11.51
CA GLY A 288 6.43 27.06 -11.54
C GLY A 288 7.61 26.28 -10.93
N VAL A 289 7.45 24.98 -10.70
CA VAL A 289 8.54 24.08 -10.31
C VAL A 289 9.62 24.06 -11.41
N GLU A 290 10.86 24.37 -11.05
CA GLU A 290 12.00 24.30 -11.95
C GLU A 290 12.64 22.91 -11.93
N VAL A 291 13.30 22.52 -13.02
CA VAL A 291 13.90 21.18 -13.15
C VAL A 291 15.26 21.24 -13.80
N LYS A 292 16.21 20.49 -13.24
CA LYS A 292 17.55 20.26 -13.79
C LYS A 292 17.77 18.77 -14.00
N TYR A 293 17.83 18.36 -15.26
CA TYR A 293 18.02 16.96 -15.68
C TYR A 293 19.48 16.56 -15.80
N GLY A 294 19.75 15.25 -15.76
CA GLY A 294 21.06 14.67 -16.00
C GLY A 294 22.08 14.93 -14.88
N LEU A 295 21.63 15.32 -13.68
CA LEU A 295 22.52 15.64 -12.57
C LEU A 295 22.42 14.56 -11.48
N LYS A 296 23.53 13.84 -11.27
CA LYS A 296 23.64 12.81 -10.23
C LYS A 296 24.29 13.39 -8.96
N ILE A 297 23.59 13.26 -7.84
CA ILE A 297 24.14 13.58 -6.52
C ILE A 297 25.32 12.67 -6.18
N GLY A 298 26.41 13.26 -5.74
CA GLY A 298 27.69 12.60 -5.46
C GLY A 298 28.63 12.45 -6.65
N THR A 299 28.21 12.86 -7.84
CA THR A 299 29.07 12.90 -9.03
C THR A 299 29.11 14.32 -9.60
N ASP A 300 27.95 14.87 -9.96
CA ASP A 300 27.85 16.17 -10.63
C ASP A 300 27.55 17.30 -9.63
N ILE A 301 26.86 16.98 -8.54
CA ILE A 301 26.46 17.91 -7.47
C ILE A 301 26.68 17.26 -6.10
N THR A 302 26.87 18.07 -5.05
CA THR A 302 27.06 17.60 -3.67
C THR A 302 26.03 18.20 -2.72
N ILE A 303 25.73 17.51 -1.61
CA ILE A 303 24.80 18.02 -0.59
C ILE A 303 25.30 19.33 0.00
N GLN A 304 26.61 19.43 0.27
CA GLN A 304 27.23 20.62 0.85
C GLN A 304 27.16 21.84 -0.06
N GLN A 305 27.20 21.63 -1.38
CA GLN A 305 26.96 22.70 -2.35
C GLN A 305 25.52 23.20 -2.25
N LEU A 306 24.55 22.28 -2.28
CA LEU A 306 23.14 22.63 -2.25
C LEU A 306 22.74 23.33 -0.94
N GLN A 307 23.30 22.90 0.20
CA GLN A 307 23.08 23.58 1.49
C GLN A 307 23.58 25.04 1.52
N LYS A 308 24.56 25.41 0.69
CA LYS A 308 25.04 26.80 0.58
C LYS A 308 24.17 27.63 -0.36
N GLU A 309 23.55 27.00 -1.35
CA GLU A 309 22.77 27.67 -2.39
C GLU A 309 21.28 27.82 -2.03
N TYR A 310 20.72 26.90 -1.24
CA TYR A 310 19.29 26.82 -0.94
C TYR A 310 19.02 26.96 0.56
N ASP A 311 17.83 27.46 0.91
CA ASP A 311 17.38 27.57 2.31
C ASP A 311 17.04 26.20 2.91
N ALA A 312 16.64 25.24 2.07
CA ALA A 312 16.43 23.84 2.45
C ALA A 312 16.73 22.88 1.30
N VAL A 313 17.11 21.64 1.66
CA VAL A 313 17.38 20.53 0.73
C VAL A 313 16.55 19.32 1.15
N LEU A 314 15.79 18.76 0.22
CA LEU A 314 14.99 17.55 0.42
C LEU A 314 15.54 16.38 -0.40
N ILE A 315 15.90 15.28 0.27
CA ILE A 315 16.42 14.07 -0.35
C ILE A 315 15.27 13.07 -0.58
N THR A 316 14.94 12.81 -1.85
CA THR A 316 13.86 11.91 -2.28
C THR A 316 14.30 10.96 -3.41
N ILE A 317 15.55 10.50 -3.36
CA ILE A 317 16.17 9.67 -4.42
C ILE A 317 15.57 8.27 -4.58
N GLY A 318 14.73 7.85 -3.63
CA GLY A 318 14.05 6.56 -3.62
C GLY A 318 14.99 5.36 -3.47
N ALA A 319 14.49 4.17 -3.80
CA ALA A 319 15.24 2.91 -3.79
C ALA A 319 15.52 2.43 -5.22
N SER A 320 16.57 2.98 -5.83
CA SER A 320 16.85 2.85 -7.27
C SER A 320 17.82 1.72 -7.64
N THR A 321 18.34 0.97 -6.66
CA THR A 321 19.23 -0.18 -6.85
C THR A 321 18.53 -1.48 -6.47
N ASP A 322 19.16 -2.63 -6.75
CA ASP A 322 18.59 -3.95 -6.51
C ASP A 322 19.28 -4.73 -5.39
N LYS A 323 18.56 -5.71 -4.84
CA LYS A 323 19.14 -6.74 -3.98
C LYS A 323 19.59 -7.93 -4.82
N LYS A 324 20.79 -8.41 -4.53
CA LYS A 324 21.38 -9.62 -5.12
C LYS A 324 20.90 -10.89 -4.40
N LEU A 325 20.91 -12.01 -5.10
CA LEU A 325 20.70 -13.36 -4.56
C LEU A 325 21.90 -13.80 -3.70
N GLY A 326 23.10 -13.35 -4.05
CA GLY A 326 24.34 -13.75 -3.38
C GLY A 326 24.80 -15.15 -3.80
N LEU A 327 24.44 -15.57 -5.02
CA LEU A 327 24.87 -16.84 -5.61
C LEU A 327 26.12 -16.62 -6.48
N GLU A 328 26.96 -17.64 -6.58
CA GLU A 328 28.11 -17.62 -7.48
C GLU A 328 27.65 -17.58 -8.95
N GLY A 329 28.31 -16.75 -9.78
CA GLY A 329 27.95 -16.54 -11.18
C GLY A 329 26.78 -15.57 -11.43
N GLU A 330 26.32 -14.81 -10.43
CA GLU A 330 25.20 -13.86 -10.57
C GLU A 330 25.51 -12.66 -11.50
N ASP A 331 26.77 -12.46 -11.87
CA ASP A 331 27.25 -11.47 -12.84
C ASP A 331 27.31 -11.99 -14.29
N ALA A 332 26.90 -13.24 -14.54
CA ALA A 332 26.83 -13.83 -15.87
C ALA A 332 25.89 -13.06 -16.83
N GLU A 333 26.18 -13.13 -18.12
CA GLU A 333 25.33 -12.54 -19.15
C GLU A 333 23.97 -13.25 -19.20
N GLY A 334 22.90 -12.49 -19.42
CA GLY A 334 21.52 -12.98 -19.36
C GLY A 334 20.88 -12.88 -17.97
N ILE A 335 21.63 -12.49 -16.94
CA ILE A 335 21.09 -12.19 -15.61
C ILE A 335 20.84 -10.69 -15.47
N PHE A 336 19.62 -10.31 -15.12
CA PHE A 336 19.22 -8.91 -14.92
C PHE A 336 18.58 -8.71 -13.56
N SER A 337 18.76 -7.54 -12.97
CA SER A 337 17.87 -7.12 -11.89
C SER A 337 16.54 -6.63 -12.46
N ALA A 338 15.45 -6.83 -11.73
CA ALA A 338 14.13 -6.37 -12.17
C ALA A 338 14.08 -4.85 -12.40
N VAL A 339 14.80 -4.09 -11.57
CA VAL A 339 14.92 -2.64 -11.72
C VAL A 339 15.63 -2.27 -13.03
N GLN A 340 16.72 -2.96 -13.36
CA GLN A 340 17.45 -2.73 -14.61
C GLN A 340 16.61 -3.13 -15.83
N PHE A 341 15.98 -4.32 -15.78
CA PHE A 341 15.17 -4.84 -16.87
C PHE A 341 14.01 -3.89 -17.22
N LEU A 342 13.23 -3.48 -16.21
CA LEU A 342 12.10 -2.56 -16.41
C LEU A 342 12.56 -1.16 -16.78
N ARG A 343 13.68 -0.67 -16.22
CA ARG A 343 14.27 0.63 -16.59
C ARG A 343 14.68 0.66 -18.04
N ASN A 344 15.34 -0.38 -18.54
CA ASN A 344 15.75 -0.50 -19.94
C ASN A 344 14.52 -0.42 -20.86
N VAL A 345 13.48 -1.19 -20.57
CA VAL A 345 12.21 -1.13 -21.30
C VAL A 345 11.60 0.28 -21.23
N GLY A 346 11.57 0.91 -20.05
CA GLY A 346 11.08 2.28 -19.87
C GLY A 346 11.92 3.36 -20.59
N GLN A 347 13.16 3.05 -20.96
CA GLN A 347 14.05 3.89 -21.77
C GLN A 347 14.02 3.51 -23.26
N ASN A 348 13.12 2.61 -23.67
CA ASN A 348 13.04 2.04 -25.03
C ASN A 348 14.32 1.27 -25.44
N ILE A 349 15.08 0.76 -24.48
CA ILE A 349 16.18 -0.17 -24.69
C ILE A 349 15.57 -1.58 -24.61
N ILE A 350 15.02 -2.03 -25.74
CA ILE A 350 14.22 -3.25 -25.81
C ILE A 350 15.11 -4.46 -26.10
N MET A 351 14.99 -5.49 -25.27
CA MET A 351 15.61 -6.79 -25.50
C MET A 351 14.69 -7.69 -26.32
N ASP A 352 15.25 -8.37 -27.33
CA ASP A 352 14.53 -9.42 -28.03
C ASP A 352 14.56 -10.73 -27.21
N LEU A 353 13.37 -11.15 -26.78
CA LEU A 353 13.16 -12.41 -26.06
C LEU A 353 12.49 -13.48 -26.94
N THR A 354 12.38 -13.25 -28.25
CA THR A 354 11.78 -14.20 -29.19
C THR A 354 12.43 -15.56 -29.09
N GLY A 355 11.63 -16.59 -28.79
CA GLY A 355 12.10 -17.97 -28.67
C GLY A 355 12.77 -18.32 -27.33
N LYS A 356 13.09 -17.34 -26.48
CA LYS A 356 13.80 -17.54 -25.21
C LYS A 356 12.87 -17.99 -24.07
N GLU A 357 13.46 -18.71 -23.12
CA GLU A 357 12.83 -19.11 -21.86
C GLU A 357 13.31 -18.21 -20.71
N VAL A 358 12.38 -17.58 -20.00
CA VAL A 358 12.67 -16.55 -18.99
C VAL A 358 12.23 -17.03 -17.62
N ALA A 359 13.14 -17.03 -16.64
CA ALA A 359 12.83 -17.28 -15.24
C ALA A 359 12.90 -15.97 -14.44
N VAL A 360 11.89 -15.69 -13.62
CA VAL A 360 11.85 -14.48 -12.78
C VAL A 360 11.74 -14.89 -11.31
N ILE A 361 12.72 -14.50 -10.50
CA ILE A 361 12.75 -14.84 -9.07
C ILE A 361 12.01 -13.77 -8.27
N GLY A 362 10.87 -14.12 -7.67
CA GLY A 362 10.12 -13.20 -6.81
C GLY A 362 8.62 -13.50 -6.73
N GLY A 363 7.89 -12.67 -6.00
CA GLY A 363 6.43 -12.80 -5.83
C GLY A 363 5.74 -11.49 -5.43
N GLY A 364 6.33 -10.35 -5.84
CA GLY A 364 5.77 -9.02 -5.60
C GLY A 364 5.23 -8.38 -6.87
N ASN A 365 4.64 -7.18 -6.77
CA ASN A 365 4.11 -6.44 -7.94
C ASN A 365 5.17 -6.25 -9.03
N VAL A 366 6.42 -5.96 -8.65
CA VAL A 366 7.55 -5.87 -9.60
C VAL A 366 7.77 -7.18 -10.36
N THR A 367 7.62 -8.33 -9.71
CA THR A 367 7.71 -9.64 -10.38
C THR A 367 6.62 -9.76 -11.44
N MET A 368 5.39 -9.35 -11.13
CA MET A 368 4.27 -9.39 -12.08
C MET A 368 4.52 -8.46 -13.28
N ASP A 369 5.07 -7.28 -13.03
CA ASP A 369 5.47 -6.35 -14.10
C ASP A 369 6.55 -6.96 -15.01
N VAL A 370 7.59 -7.60 -14.43
CA VAL A 370 8.65 -8.25 -15.21
C VAL A 370 8.12 -9.39 -16.06
N VAL A 371 7.35 -10.33 -15.49
CA VAL A 371 6.90 -11.53 -16.24
C VAL A 371 5.97 -11.16 -17.40
N ARG A 372 5.05 -10.21 -17.18
CA ARG A 372 4.11 -9.71 -18.18
C ARG A 372 4.82 -8.88 -19.26
N THR A 373 5.87 -8.13 -18.88
CA THR A 373 6.77 -7.43 -19.81
C THR A 373 7.56 -8.44 -20.66
N ALA A 374 8.18 -9.45 -20.04
CA ALA A 374 8.93 -10.48 -20.75
C ALA A 374 8.07 -11.23 -21.78
N LYS A 375 6.80 -11.50 -21.45
CA LYS A 375 5.85 -12.11 -22.39
C LYS A 375 5.59 -11.24 -23.62
N ARG A 376 5.43 -9.92 -23.43
CA ARG A 376 5.25 -8.94 -24.52
C ARG A 376 6.50 -8.78 -25.40
N LEU A 377 7.67 -9.07 -24.85
CA LEU A 377 8.94 -9.09 -25.59
C LEU A 377 9.16 -10.37 -26.41
N GLY A 378 8.17 -11.25 -26.50
CA GLY A 378 8.20 -12.44 -27.36
C GLY A 378 8.72 -13.72 -26.70
N ALA A 379 8.91 -13.71 -25.37
CA ALA A 379 9.35 -14.90 -24.64
C ALA A 379 8.44 -16.12 -24.92
N LYS A 380 9.08 -17.23 -25.30
CA LYS A 380 8.40 -18.52 -25.58
C LYS A 380 7.75 -19.04 -24.30
N LYS A 381 8.51 -19.00 -23.20
CA LYS A 381 8.09 -19.44 -21.88
C LYS A 381 8.54 -18.42 -20.84
N VAL A 382 7.68 -18.09 -19.90
CA VAL A 382 8.01 -17.23 -18.76
C VAL A 382 7.51 -17.89 -17.48
N SER A 383 8.41 -18.07 -16.51
CA SER A 383 8.10 -18.69 -15.22
C SER A 383 8.42 -17.73 -14.07
N ALA A 384 7.44 -17.50 -13.19
CA ALA A 384 7.64 -16.81 -11.92
C ALA A 384 8.03 -17.84 -10.85
N VAL A 385 9.29 -17.82 -10.41
CA VAL A 385 9.83 -18.75 -9.40
C VAL A 385 9.74 -18.10 -8.03
N TYR A 386 8.99 -18.73 -7.13
CA TYR A 386 8.71 -18.17 -5.83
C TYR A 386 8.86 -19.19 -4.71
N ARG A 387 9.56 -18.81 -3.65
CA ARG A 387 9.89 -19.71 -2.54
C ARG A 387 8.71 -20.05 -1.61
N ARG A 388 7.54 -19.41 -1.76
CA ARG A 388 6.33 -19.63 -0.92
C ARG A 388 5.11 -19.93 -1.81
N ARG A 389 3.91 -20.04 -1.22
CA ARG A 389 2.66 -20.26 -1.96
C ARG A 389 2.21 -18.99 -2.67
N THR A 390 1.34 -19.12 -3.67
CA THR A 390 0.65 -17.99 -4.31
C THR A 390 -0.09 -17.13 -3.28
N ALA A 391 -0.76 -17.74 -2.31
CA ALA A 391 -1.45 -17.03 -1.23
C ALA A 391 -0.51 -16.21 -0.31
N ASP A 392 0.80 -16.49 -0.32
CA ASP A 392 1.79 -15.74 0.43
C ASP A 392 2.51 -14.69 -0.44
N MET A 393 2.13 -14.49 -1.70
CA MET A 393 2.69 -13.44 -2.55
C MET A 393 2.33 -12.05 -2.01
N THR A 394 3.22 -11.08 -2.23
CA THR A 394 2.95 -9.68 -1.87
C THR A 394 2.40 -8.88 -3.05
N ALA A 395 2.29 -9.49 -4.23
CA ALA A 395 1.61 -8.91 -5.37
C ALA A 395 0.10 -8.83 -5.11
N LEU A 396 -0.57 -7.86 -5.75
CA LEU A 396 -2.03 -7.79 -5.72
C LEU A 396 -2.64 -9.03 -6.39
N PRO A 397 -3.72 -9.61 -5.85
CA PRO A 397 -4.37 -10.77 -6.45
C PRO A 397 -4.72 -10.59 -7.94
N THR A 398 -5.23 -9.41 -8.31
CA THR A 398 -5.57 -9.07 -9.70
C THR A 398 -4.35 -9.07 -10.64
N GLU A 399 -3.17 -8.70 -10.15
CA GLU A 399 -1.93 -8.74 -10.94
C GLU A 399 -1.45 -10.18 -11.15
N ILE A 400 -1.63 -11.05 -10.14
CA ILE A 400 -1.33 -12.49 -10.24
C ILE A 400 -2.28 -13.15 -11.24
N GLU A 401 -3.59 -12.90 -11.11
CA GLU A 401 -4.62 -13.38 -12.04
C GLU A 401 -4.34 -12.91 -13.47
N GLY A 402 -4.01 -11.63 -13.65
CA GLY A 402 -3.63 -11.06 -14.94
C GLY A 402 -2.41 -11.73 -15.55
N ALA A 403 -1.37 -12.02 -14.77
CA ALA A 403 -0.19 -12.74 -15.24
C ALA A 403 -0.53 -14.20 -15.64
N VAL A 404 -1.32 -14.91 -14.84
CA VAL A 404 -1.75 -16.27 -15.18
C VAL A 404 -2.59 -16.29 -16.47
N ALA A 405 -3.50 -15.32 -16.63
CA ALA A 405 -4.31 -15.18 -17.84
C ALA A 405 -3.47 -14.88 -19.10
N GLU A 406 -2.32 -14.23 -18.95
CA GLU A 406 -1.35 -13.98 -20.03
C GLU A 406 -0.43 -15.18 -20.34
N GLY A 407 -0.62 -16.31 -19.64
CA GLY A 407 0.10 -17.56 -19.86
C GLY A 407 1.42 -17.67 -19.10
N ILE A 408 1.59 -16.93 -18.00
CA ILE A 408 2.77 -17.01 -17.13
C ILE A 408 2.65 -18.24 -16.20
N GLU A 409 3.72 -19.01 -16.11
CA GLU A 409 3.79 -20.19 -15.25
C GLU A 409 4.20 -19.82 -13.82
N MET A 410 3.36 -20.12 -12.83
CA MET A 410 3.65 -19.86 -11.42
C MET A 410 4.35 -21.07 -10.78
N GLN A 411 5.65 -20.95 -10.53
CA GLN A 411 6.52 -21.98 -9.97
C GLN A 411 6.73 -21.72 -8.46
N THR A 412 5.74 -22.05 -7.65
CA THR A 412 5.75 -21.82 -6.19
C THR A 412 6.52 -22.89 -5.41
N LEU A 413 6.84 -22.60 -4.15
CA LEU A 413 7.59 -23.47 -3.25
C LEU A 413 8.96 -23.89 -3.80
N LYS A 414 9.62 -22.99 -4.53
CA LYS A 414 10.94 -23.20 -5.13
C LYS A 414 11.88 -22.07 -4.76
N ALA A 415 12.97 -22.38 -4.07
CA ALA A 415 13.98 -21.39 -3.66
C ALA A 415 15.24 -21.52 -4.54
N PRO A 416 15.82 -20.42 -5.03
CA PRO A 416 17.11 -20.45 -5.73
C PRO A 416 18.20 -21.18 -4.93
N ALA A 417 18.91 -22.11 -5.57
CA ALA A 417 19.99 -22.90 -4.96
C ALA A 417 21.35 -22.60 -5.59
N SER A 418 21.46 -22.73 -6.92
CA SER A 418 22.67 -22.40 -7.69
C SER A 418 22.33 -22.02 -9.13
N LEU A 419 23.26 -21.32 -9.79
CA LEU A 419 23.13 -20.88 -11.17
C LEU A 419 23.93 -21.83 -12.08
N ASP A 420 23.37 -22.16 -13.24
CA ASP A 420 24.06 -22.94 -14.27
C ASP A 420 24.54 -22.00 -15.37
N VAL A 421 25.84 -21.70 -15.35
CA VAL A 421 26.50 -20.76 -16.24
C VAL A 421 27.51 -21.52 -17.09
N ASP A 422 27.55 -21.21 -18.39
CA ASP A 422 28.43 -21.89 -19.32
C ASP A 422 29.85 -21.31 -19.40
N GLU A 423 30.69 -21.92 -20.24
CA GLU A 423 32.10 -21.55 -20.43
C GLU A 423 32.28 -20.11 -20.96
N ASN A 424 31.25 -19.52 -21.58
CA ASN A 424 31.25 -18.14 -22.07
C ASN A 424 30.67 -17.15 -21.06
N HIS A 425 30.42 -17.59 -19.82
CA HIS A 425 29.73 -16.83 -18.78
C HIS A 425 28.28 -16.46 -19.12
N HIS A 426 27.54 -17.34 -19.81
CA HIS A 426 26.11 -17.16 -20.12
C HIS A 426 25.23 -18.08 -19.27
N ILE A 427 24.11 -17.56 -18.78
CA ILE A 427 23.12 -18.36 -18.03
C ILE A 427 22.44 -19.39 -18.95
N LYS A 428 22.30 -20.64 -18.47
CA LYS A 428 21.55 -21.73 -19.12
C LYS A 428 20.35 -22.21 -18.31
N GLY A 429 20.39 -21.98 -17.00
CA GLY A 429 19.33 -22.40 -16.11
C GLY A 429 19.62 -22.08 -14.65
N ILE A 430 18.67 -22.45 -13.81
CA ILE A 430 18.76 -22.31 -12.35
C ILE A 430 18.35 -23.61 -11.67
N TYR A 431 19.13 -24.03 -10.69
CA TYR A 431 18.74 -25.08 -9.76
C TYR A 431 17.94 -24.46 -8.61
N VAL A 432 16.81 -25.08 -8.29
CA VAL A 432 15.94 -24.63 -7.21
C VAL A 432 15.65 -25.75 -6.23
N THR A 433 15.79 -25.46 -4.95
CA THR A 433 15.47 -26.38 -3.86
C THR A 433 13.96 -26.40 -3.62
N PRO A 434 13.29 -27.56 -3.71
CA PRO A 434 11.89 -27.68 -3.34
C PRO A 434 11.66 -27.34 -1.86
N GLN A 435 10.62 -26.56 -1.60
CA GLN A 435 10.25 -26.08 -0.27
C GLN A 435 8.94 -26.71 0.19
N MET A 436 8.82 -26.93 1.50
CA MET A 436 7.55 -27.21 2.16
C MET A 436 7.19 -26.13 3.18
N ILE A 437 5.89 -26.00 3.44
CA ILE A 437 5.38 -25.07 4.45
C ILE A 437 5.78 -25.53 5.85
N SER A 438 6.14 -24.56 6.68
CA SER A 438 6.50 -24.72 8.08
C SER A 438 5.63 -23.81 8.96
N ALA A 439 6.00 -23.68 10.23
CA ALA A 439 5.29 -22.88 11.21
C ALA A 439 5.01 -21.44 10.72
N ILE A 440 3.87 -20.90 11.15
CA ILE A 440 3.55 -19.50 10.93
C ILE A 440 4.43 -18.67 11.86
N ASN A 441 5.19 -17.74 11.28
CA ASN A 441 5.99 -16.78 12.02
C ASN A 441 5.57 -15.37 11.60
N ASN A 442 5.28 -14.50 12.56
CA ASN A 442 4.79 -13.14 12.33
C ASN A 442 3.59 -13.06 11.37
N GLY A 443 2.62 -13.96 11.55
CA GLY A 443 1.38 -14.00 10.75
C GLY A 443 1.54 -14.53 9.31
N ARG A 444 2.73 -15.02 8.94
CA ARG A 444 2.97 -15.59 7.60
C ARG A 444 3.59 -16.98 7.68
N ALA A 445 3.18 -17.85 6.76
CA ALA A 445 3.73 -19.20 6.68
C ALA A 445 5.24 -19.15 6.38
N SER A 446 6.03 -19.80 7.24
CA SER A 446 7.46 -20.01 6.98
C SER A 446 7.65 -21.18 6.01
N ILE A 447 8.87 -21.33 5.52
CA ILE A 447 9.26 -22.41 4.59
C ILE A 447 10.53 -23.08 5.07
N LYS A 448 10.67 -24.37 4.73
CA LYS A 448 11.89 -25.15 4.93
C LYS A 448 12.11 -26.08 3.73
N PRO A 449 13.36 -26.44 3.40
CA PRO A 449 13.64 -27.43 2.35
C PRO A 449 12.90 -28.75 2.60
N THR A 450 12.44 -29.41 1.53
CA THR A 450 11.82 -30.74 1.63
C THR A 450 12.84 -31.83 1.92
N GLY A 451 14.10 -31.62 1.55
CA GLY A 451 15.16 -32.64 1.55
C GLY A 451 15.23 -33.43 0.23
N GLU A 452 14.36 -33.13 -0.73
CA GLU A 452 14.46 -33.66 -2.10
C GLU A 452 15.59 -32.98 -2.86
N GLU A 453 16.02 -33.60 -3.95
CA GLU A 453 17.06 -33.05 -4.82
C GLU A 453 16.62 -31.73 -5.47
N ASP A 454 17.60 -30.88 -5.77
CA ASP A 454 17.35 -29.63 -6.47
C ASP A 454 16.81 -29.90 -7.88
N VAL A 455 15.80 -29.12 -8.27
CA VAL A 455 15.14 -29.23 -9.57
C VAL A 455 15.73 -28.21 -10.51
N TYR A 456 16.09 -28.64 -11.71
CA TYR A 456 16.60 -27.76 -12.75
C TYR A 456 15.47 -27.05 -13.50
N ILE A 457 15.58 -25.73 -13.67
CA ILE A 457 14.72 -24.91 -14.52
C ILE A 457 15.58 -24.30 -15.62
N PRO A 458 15.43 -24.73 -16.88
CA PRO A 458 16.15 -24.12 -18.00
C PRO A 458 15.68 -22.68 -18.21
N CYS A 459 16.61 -21.76 -18.46
CA CYS A 459 16.32 -20.39 -18.86
C CYS A 459 17.50 -19.74 -19.57
N ASP A 460 17.21 -18.98 -20.62
CA ASP A 460 18.20 -18.16 -21.34
C ASP A 460 18.35 -16.77 -20.70
N VAL A 461 17.34 -16.37 -19.92
CA VAL A 461 17.30 -15.09 -19.20
C VAL A 461 16.77 -15.31 -17.79
N LEU A 462 17.51 -14.82 -16.81
CA LEU A 462 17.13 -14.83 -15.40
C LEU A 462 16.92 -13.40 -14.92
N VAL A 463 15.75 -13.09 -14.35
CA VAL A 463 15.48 -11.77 -13.77
C VAL A 463 15.27 -11.88 -12.26
N VAL A 464 16.06 -11.14 -11.50
CA VAL A 464 16.04 -11.14 -10.03
C VAL A 464 15.15 -10.01 -9.52
N ALA A 465 14.04 -10.36 -8.87
CA ALA A 465 13.03 -9.44 -8.33
C ALA A 465 12.84 -9.60 -6.81
N VAL A 466 13.94 -9.75 -6.06
CA VAL A 466 13.92 -10.01 -4.60
C VAL A 466 13.96 -8.75 -3.71
N GLY A 467 13.82 -7.58 -4.33
CA GLY A 467 13.67 -6.30 -3.65
C GLY A 467 14.60 -5.21 -4.17
N GLN A 468 14.34 -3.99 -3.72
CA GLN A 468 15.11 -2.79 -4.05
C GLN A 468 16.04 -2.43 -2.89
N ASN A 469 17.08 -1.68 -3.21
CA ASN A 469 18.04 -1.10 -2.29
C ASN A 469 18.22 0.41 -2.58
N ILE A 470 18.85 1.12 -1.66
CA ILE A 470 19.07 2.56 -1.73
C ILE A 470 20.57 2.81 -1.90
N GLU A 471 20.93 3.75 -2.77
CA GLU A 471 22.31 4.22 -2.90
C GLU A 471 22.63 5.18 -1.75
N THR A 472 23.34 4.70 -0.72
CA THR A 472 23.60 5.47 0.50
C THR A 472 25.03 5.99 0.62
N LYS A 473 25.98 5.44 -0.15
CA LYS A 473 27.41 5.64 0.09
C LYS A 473 27.82 7.12 0.10
N HIS A 474 27.38 7.88 -0.89
CA HIS A 474 27.69 9.31 -0.96
C HIS A 474 27.09 10.12 0.20
N PHE A 475 25.92 9.73 0.70
CA PHE A 475 25.28 10.42 1.82
C PHE A 475 26.01 10.12 3.13
N GLU A 476 26.47 8.89 3.33
CA GLU A 476 27.31 8.50 4.46
C GLU A 476 28.62 9.31 4.47
N GLU A 477 29.29 9.42 3.32
CA GLU A 477 30.49 10.24 3.14
C GLU A 477 30.22 11.74 3.41
N ALA A 478 28.99 12.21 3.15
CA ALA A 478 28.54 13.56 3.44
C ALA A 478 28.11 13.78 4.91
N GLY A 479 28.18 12.76 5.77
CA GLY A 479 27.82 12.83 7.19
C GLY A 479 26.33 12.62 7.49
N ILE A 480 25.54 12.14 6.53
CA ILE A 480 24.12 11.81 6.73
C ILE A 480 24.02 10.44 7.40
N PRO A 481 23.28 10.31 8.52
CA PRO A 481 23.14 9.04 9.22
C PRO A 481 22.38 8.02 8.38
N VAL A 482 22.95 6.82 8.27
CA VAL A 482 22.36 5.69 7.56
C VAL A 482 22.32 4.48 8.49
N SER A 483 21.19 3.78 8.50
CA SER A 483 21.01 2.56 9.27
C SER A 483 20.28 1.52 8.44
N ARG A 484 20.84 0.31 8.36
CA ARG A 484 20.30 -0.81 7.57
C ARG A 484 20.02 -0.43 6.10
N GLY A 485 20.91 0.36 5.51
CA GLY A 485 20.79 0.80 4.10
C GLY A 485 19.68 1.83 3.83
N LYS A 486 19.23 2.58 4.85
CA LYS A 486 18.25 3.67 4.73
C LYS A 486 18.74 4.93 5.40
N ILE A 487 18.37 6.09 4.86
CA ILE A 487 18.63 7.39 5.49
C ILE A 487 17.79 7.50 6.77
N VAL A 488 18.43 7.86 7.88
CA VAL A 488 17.78 8.02 9.18
C VAL A 488 17.24 9.43 9.30
N THR A 489 15.93 9.55 9.56
CA THR A 489 15.26 10.82 9.78
C THR A 489 14.48 10.80 11.09
N LYS A 490 14.19 12.00 11.62
CA LYS A 490 13.15 12.17 12.63
C LYS A 490 11.76 11.95 12.00
N SER A 491 10.71 11.88 12.83
CA SER A 491 9.32 11.70 12.37
C SER A 491 8.83 12.82 11.44
N ASN A 492 9.43 14.00 11.55
CA ASN A 492 9.16 15.16 10.68
C ASN A 492 10.03 15.21 9.41
N GLY A 493 10.83 14.18 9.14
CA GLY A 493 11.71 14.09 7.96
C GLY A 493 13.04 14.84 8.08
N SER A 494 13.28 15.61 9.15
CA SER A 494 14.56 16.29 9.36
C SER A 494 15.68 15.31 9.72
N ILE A 495 16.91 15.66 9.34
CA ILE A 495 18.11 14.88 9.65
C ILE A 495 18.82 15.46 10.89
N GLU A 496 19.18 14.59 11.83
CA GLU A 496 19.86 15.01 13.06
C GLU A 496 21.24 15.61 12.76
N ASN A 497 21.58 16.72 13.43
CA ASN A 497 22.84 17.46 13.27
C ASN A 497 23.10 18.05 11.86
N LEU A 498 22.09 18.09 10.98
CA LEU A 498 22.18 18.67 9.63
C LEU A 498 21.01 19.65 9.39
N PRO A 499 21.12 20.91 9.86
CA PRO A 499 20.06 21.90 9.69
C PRO A 499 19.80 22.17 8.20
N GLY A 500 18.52 22.34 7.85
CA GLY A 500 18.09 22.60 6.48
C GLY A 500 18.09 21.38 5.56
N VAL A 501 18.41 20.17 6.06
CA VAL A 501 18.37 18.93 5.27
C VAL A 501 17.28 18.00 5.77
N PHE A 502 16.47 17.54 4.82
CA PHE A 502 15.35 16.64 5.03
C PHE A 502 15.49 15.43 4.11
N ALA A 503 14.90 14.31 4.48
CA ALA A 503 14.74 13.16 3.59
C ALA A 503 13.35 12.55 3.70
N GLY A 504 12.85 12.00 2.59
CA GLY A 504 11.51 11.44 2.51
C GLY A 504 11.33 10.44 1.38
N GLY A 505 10.18 9.78 1.34
CA GLY A 505 9.91 8.70 0.39
C GLY A 505 10.75 7.45 0.68
N ASP A 506 10.92 6.61 -0.34
CA ASP A 506 11.47 5.26 -0.16
C ASP A 506 12.89 5.24 0.42
N CYS A 507 13.71 6.30 0.23
CA CYS A 507 15.05 6.35 0.80
C CYS A 507 15.07 6.53 2.33
N ALA A 508 13.98 7.00 2.94
CA ALA A 508 13.81 7.13 4.38
C ALA A 508 12.92 6.02 4.96
N SER A 509 11.75 5.77 4.36
CA SER A 509 10.81 4.75 4.84
C SER A 509 11.23 3.32 4.48
N GLY A 510 11.95 3.16 3.37
CA GLY A 510 12.04 1.92 2.60
C GLY A 510 10.97 1.86 1.50
N PRO A 511 11.12 0.95 0.51
CA PRO A 511 10.22 0.83 -0.63
C PRO A 511 8.75 0.65 -0.20
N ALA A 512 7.88 1.52 -0.70
CA ALA A 512 6.46 1.52 -0.37
C ALA A 512 5.59 1.81 -1.61
N SER A 513 4.28 1.93 -1.41
CA SER A 513 3.34 2.29 -2.48
C SER A 513 3.39 3.79 -2.79
N VAL A 514 3.00 4.15 -4.01
CA VAL A 514 3.06 5.53 -4.51
C VAL A 514 2.28 6.50 -3.61
N ILE A 515 1.10 6.10 -3.13
CA ILE A 515 0.29 6.94 -2.24
C ILE A 515 0.98 7.20 -0.88
N LYS A 516 1.81 6.27 -0.40
CA LYS A 516 2.64 6.49 0.81
C LYS A 516 3.79 7.46 0.54
N ALA A 517 4.40 7.41 -0.65
CA ALA A 517 5.41 8.39 -1.05
C ALA A 517 4.82 9.81 -1.12
N ILE A 518 3.60 9.94 -1.64
CA ILE A 518 2.86 11.22 -1.70
C ILE A 518 2.51 11.72 -0.30
N ALA A 519 2.06 10.84 0.59
CA ALA A 519 1.81 11.17 1.99
C ALA A 519 3.08 11.64 2.71
N GLY A 520 4.20 10.93 2.55
CA GLY A 520 5.48 11.34 3.12
C GLY A 520 5.97 12.69 2.57
N ALA A 521 5.73 12.96 1.29
CA ALA A 521 6.04 14.24 0.67
C ALA A 521 5.20 15.40 1.19
N LYS A 522 3.90 15.15 1.43
CA LYS A 522 2.97 16.09 2.08
C LYS A 522 3.48 16.49 3.48
N VAL A 523 3.89 15.50 4.28
CA VAL A 523 4.50 15.73 5.60
C VAL A 523 5.81 16.49 5.49
N ALA A 524 6.70 16.08 4.58
CA ALA A 524 7.99 16.76 4.41
C ALA A 524 7.82 18.22 3.99
N ALA A 525 6.89 18.51 3.07
CA ALA A 525 6.61 19.87 2.61
C ALA A 525 6.14 20.77 3.77
N ALA A 526 5.15 20.33 4.55
CA ALA A 526 4.65 21.10 5.69
C ALA A 526 5.73 21.36 6.76
N ASN A 527 6.59 20.39 7.03
CA ASN A 527 7.67 20.55 8.01
C ASN A 527 8.81 21.43 7.50
N ILE A 528 9.07 21.45 6.19
CA ILE A 528 10.02 22.39 5.58
C ILE A 528 9.45 23.82 5.63
N ASP A 529 8.17 24.01 5.34
CA ASP A 529 7.48 25.31 5.46
C ASP A 529 7.60 25.85 6.90
N GLU A 530 7.32 25.01 7.90
CA GLU A 530 7.47 25.36 9.32
C GLU A 530 8.93 25.66 9.70
N TYR A 531 9.88 24.86 9.21
CA TYR A 531 11.30 25.12 9.42
C TYR A 531 11.75 26.48 8.87
N LEU A 532 11.17 26.91 7.75
CA LEU A 532 11.45 28.20 7.12
C LEU A 532 10.73 29.39 7.79
N GLY A 533 9.91 29.12 8.82
CA GLY A 533 9.19 30.12 9.61
C GLY A 533 7.78 30.43 9.11
N TYR A 534 7.22 29.59 8.25
CA TYR A 534 5.88 29.74 7.68
C TYR A 534 4.93 28.65 8.19
N ARG A 535 3.62 28.84 7.97
CA ARG A 535 2.56 27.86 8.27
C ARG A 535 1.45 28.01 7.25
N HIS A 536 1.78 27.80 5.99
CA HIS A 536 0.82 27.92 4.90
C HIS A 536 -0.21 26.80 4.98
N GLU A 537 -1.49 27.15 4.81
CA GLU A 537 -2.59 26.20 4.74
C GLU A 537 -2.92 25.90 3.28
N ILE A 538 -3.10 24.62 2.94
CA ILE A 538 -3.54 24.19 1.62
C ILE A 538 -5.03 23.85 1.66
N SER A 539 -5.82 24.53 0.83
CA SER A 539 -7.27 24.38 0.76
C SER A 539 -7.76 24.18 -0.69
N CYS A 540 -9.04 23.85 -0.84
CA CYS A 540 -9.67 23.70 -2.15
C CYS A 540 -11.11 24.21 -2.09
N ASP A 541 -11.43 25.18 -2.94
CA ASP A 541 -12.73 25.88 -2.96
C ASP A 541 -13.82 25.12 -3.74
N VAL A 542 -13.70 23.80 -3.84
CA VAL A 542 -14.67 22.97 -4.56
C VAL A 542 -15.88 22.67 -3.67
N GLU A 543 -17.05 23.15 -4.10
CA GLU A 543 -18.33 22.82 -3.48
C GLU A 543 -18.74 21.38 -3.78
N ILE A 544 -18.97 20.58 -2.74
CA ILE A 544 -19.37 19.17 -2.88
C ILE A 544 -20.89 19.06 -2.95
N PRO A 545 -21.42 18.22 -3.86
CA PRO A 545 -22.85 17.93 -3.93
C PRO A 545 -23.42 17.48 -2.58
N GLU A 546 -24.63 17.94 -2.29
CA GLU A 546 -25.37 17.52 -1.12
C GLU A 546 -25.56 16.00 -1.10
N ALA A 547 -25.63 15.42 0.09
CA ALA A 547 -25.84 14.00 0.23
C ALA A 547 -27.33 13.68 -0.03
N HIS A 548 -27.61 12.93 -1.10
CA HIS A 548 -28.97 12.45 -1.37
C HIS A 548 -29.48 11.56 -0.24
N LEU A 549 -30.72 11.81 0.19
CA LEU A 549 -31.44 11.09 1.25
C LEU A 549 -32.10 9.79 0.76
N ASP A 550 -31.96 9.48 -0.53
CA ASP A 550 -32.55 8.29 -1.13
C ASP A 550 -32.00 7.01 -0.50
N ASP A 551 -32.86 6.00 -0.45
CA ASP A 551 -32.51 4.67 0.02
C ASP A 551 -31.34 4.09 -0.79
N ARG A 552 -30.31 3.66 -0.08
CA ARG A 552 -29.12 3.02 -0.68
C ARG A 552 -29.36 1.53 -0.82
N THR A 553 -30.19 1.14 -1.80
CA THR A 553 -30.48 -0.27 -2.08
C THR A 553 -29.17 -1.04 -2.37
N PRO A 554 -29.03 -2.28 -1.86
CA PRO A 554 -27.90 -3.15 -2.22
C PRO A 554 -27.77 -3.30 -3.73
N CYS A 555 -26.56 -3.13 -4.23
CA CYS A 555 -26.22 -3.12 -5.65
C CYS A 555 -24.78 -3.62 -5.82
N GLY A 556 -24.56 -4.51 -6.79
CA GLY A 556 -23.23 -5.06 -7.04
C GLY A 556 -22.20 -4.00 -7.45
N ARG A 557 -20.93 -4.25 -7.11
CA ARG A 557 -19.81 -3.38 -7.46
C ARG A 557 -19.54 -3.36 -8.95
N VAL A 558 -19.41 -2.16 -9.51
CA VAL A 558 -18.88 -1.98 -10.86
C VAL A 558 -17.37 -2.20 -10.81
N ASN A 559 -16.89 -3.19 -11.56
CA ASN A 559 -15.47 -3.47 -11.71
C ASN A 559 -14.93 -2.88 -13.02
N LEU A 560 -13.67 -2.47 -13.02
CA LEU A 560 -12.98 -2.17 -14.29
C LEU A 560 -12.82 -3.48 -15.07
N THR A 561 -13.05 -3.42 -16.37
CA THR A 561 -12.82 -4.57 -17.25
C THR A 561 -11.40 -4.52 -17.80
N GLU A 562 -10.91 -5.63 -18.34
CA GLU A 562 -9.62 -5.68 -19.02
C GLU A 562 -9.80 -6.06 -20.50
N ARG A 563 -8.86 -5.64 -21.34
CA ARG A 563 -8.71 -6.15 -22.70
C ARG A 563 -8.42 -7.65 -22.67
N GLU A 564 -8.78 -8.35 -23.74
CA GLU A 564 -8.56 -9.79 -23.83
C GLU A 564 -7.07 -10.12 -23.65
N ALA A 565 -6.78 -11.12 -22.82
CA ALA A 565 -5.40 -11.51 -22.50
C ALA A 565 -4.60 -11.88 -23.76
N SER A 566 -5.23 -12.53 -24.74
CA SER A 566 -4.58 -12.95 -25.99
C SER A 566 -4.21 -11.79 -26.93
N GLU A 567 -4.85 -10.63 -26.76
CA GLU A 567 -4.60 -9.41 -27.52
C GLU A 567 -3.59 -8.52 -26.81
N ARG A 568 -3.80 -8.23 -25.53
CA ARG A 568 -2.95 -7.29 -24.75
C ARG A 568 -1.51 -7.75 -24.55
N VAL A 569 -1.21 -9.03 -24.76
CA VAL A 569 0.18 -9.56 -24.75
C VAL A 569 0.96 -9.20 -26.02
N LYS A 570 0.31 -8.67 -27.06
CA LYS A 570 0.92 -8.33 -28.35
C LYS A 570 1.32 -6.86 -28.47
N ASP A 571 0.93 -6.02 -27.50
CA ASP A 571 1.18 -4.60 -27.52
C ASP A 571 1.44 -4.02 -26.11
N TRP A 572 1.65 -2.71 -26.06
CA TRP A 572 1.97 -1.94 -24.86
C TRP A 572 0.85 -0.99 -24.45
N GLU A 573 -0.35 -1.14 -25.02
CA GLU A 573 -1.49 -0.29 -24.69
C GLU A 573 -2.07 -0.66 -23.31
N GLY A 574 -2.86 0.25 -22.74
CA GLY A 574 -3.46 0.07 -21.42
C GLY A 574 -4.26 -1.22 -21.32
N CYS A 575 -4.01 -2.02 -20.27
CA CYS A 575 -4.69 -3.31 -20.07
C CYS A 575 -6.13 -3.18 -19.59
N GLU A 576 -6.39 -2.25 -18.69
CA GLU A 576 -7.71 -2.04 -18.10
C GLU A 576 -8.51 -0.98 -18.87
N ASN A 577 -9.80 -1.21 -19.03
CA ASN A 577 -10.74 -0.25 -19.59
C ASN A 577 -11.34 0.61 -18.47
N CYS A 578 -11.52 1.91 -18.75
CA CYS A 578 -12.21 2.81 -17.82
C CYS A 578 -13.71 2.50 -17.76
N MET A 579 -14.37 2.86 -16.66
CA MET A 579 -15.84 2.78 -16.58
C MET A 579 -16.48 3.76 -17.56
N THR A 580 -17.64 3.40 -18.07
CA THR A 580 -18.53 4.35 -18.74
C THR A 580 -19.10 5.36 -17.74
N GLU A 581 -19.60 6.50 -18.21
CA GLU A 581 -20.26 7.48 -17.34
C GLU A 581 -21.45 6.89 -16.57
N LYS A 582 -22.21 5.98 -17.19
CA LYS A 582 -23.37 5.33 -16.56
C LYS A 582 -22.95 4.42 -15.41
N GLU A 583 -21.92 3.61 -15.65
CA GLU A 583 -21.31 2.76 -14.62
C GLU A 583 -20.72 3.59 -13.48
N ALA A 584 -20.01 4.68 -13.80
CA ALA A 584 -19.44 5.58 -12.80
C ALA A 584 -20.52 6.25 -11.94
N LYS A 585 -21.64 6.68 -12.53
CA LYS A 585 -22.79 7.24 -11.80
C LYS A 585 -23.45 6.21 -10.89
N GLN A 586 -23.67 4.99 -11.38
CA GLN A 586 -24.18 3.89 -10.56
C GLN A 586 -23.25 3.61 -9.38
N GLU A 587 -21.95 3.47 -9.64
CA GLU A 587 -20.95 3.14 -8.64
C GLU A 587 -20.78 4.25 -7.60
N ALA A 588 -20.74 5.52 -8.03
CA ALA A 588 -20.73 6.66 -7.12
C ALA A 588 -22.01 6.74 -6.28
N GLY A 589 -23.17 6.41 -6.87
CA GLY A 589 -24.47 6.34 -6.21
C GLY A 589 -24.56 5.29 -5.11
N ARG A 590 -23.66 4.30 -5.07
CA ARG A 590 -23.58 3.33 -3.97
C ARG A 590 -22.93 3.92 -2.70
N CYS A 591 -22.22 5.05 -2.81
CA CYS A 591 -21.52 5.65 -1.68
C CYS A 591 -22.48 6.01 -0.54
N LEU A 592 -22.18 5.52 0.67
CA LEU A 592 -22.99 5.79 1.87
C LEU A 592 -22.77 7.19 2.47
N ARG A 593 -21.95 8.04 1.85
CA ARG A 593 -21.60 9.39 2.33
C ARG A 593 -21.30 9.41 3.84
N CYS A 594 -20.34 8.59 4.26
CA CYS A 594 -19.93 8.47 5.67
C CYS A 594 -19.38 9.80 6.25
N ASP A 595 -18.98 10.72 5.37
CA ASP A 595 -18.66 12.11 5.68
C ASP A 595 -19.85 12.93 6.18
N HIS A 596 -21.08 12.51 5.84
CA HIS A 596 -22.32 13.20 6.15
C HIS A 596 -23.22 12.40 7.10
N PHE A 597 -23.52 11.13 6.78
CA PHE A 597 -24.39 10.26 7.59
C PHE A 597 -23.64 9.44 8.65
N GLY A 598 -22.30 9.38 8.56
CA GLY A 598 -21.48 8.61 9.47
C GLY A 598 -21.10 9.37 10.75
N TYR A 599 -20.62 8.63 11.75
CA TYR A 599 -20.12 9.19 13.02
C TYR A 599 -19.01 10.25 12.83
N GLY A 600 -18.35 10.27 11.66
CA GLY A 600 -17.34 11.27 11.31
C GLY A 600 -17.84 12.72 11.32
N ILE A 601 -19.14 12.96 11.14
CA ILE A 601 -19.71 14.32 11.23
C ILE A 601 -19.51 14.97 12.60
N PHE A 602 -19.50 14.16 13.68
CA PHE A 602 -19.32 14.65 15.06
C PHE A 602 -17.86 14.92 15.42
N LYS A 603 -16.90 14.50 14.57
CA LYS A 603 -15.46 14.73 14.77
C LYS A 603 -14.82 15.33 13.51
N GLY A 604 -15.40 16.40 12.98
CA GLY A 604 -14.78 17.23 11.95
C GLY A 604 -15.12 16.87 10.50
N GLY A 605 -15.69 15.69 10.23
CA GLY A 605 -16.11 15.29 8.88
C GLY A 605 -14.95 15.30 7.87
N ARG A 606 -15.12 16.06 6.79
CA ARG A 606 -14.10 16.23 5.74
C ARG A 606 -13.04 17.24 6.18
N GLU A 607 -11.77 16.89 5.99
CA GLU A 607 -10.66 17.84 6.14
C GLU A 607 -10.64 18.80 4.96
N LYS A 608 -10.97 20.07 5.19
CA LYS A 608 -11.01 21.10 4.14
C LYS A 608 -9.66 21.79 3.93
N ILE A 609 -8.85 21.81 4.98
CA ILE A 609 -7.52 22.42 5.03
C ILE A 609 -6.54 21.43 5.63
N TRP A 610 -5.27 21.55 5.30
CA TRP A 610 -4.17 20.89 6.01
C TRP A 610 -2.91 21.73 5.97
#